data_AF-A0A4R6KTQ2-F1
#
_entry.id   AF-A0A4R6KTQ2-F1
#
_cell.length_a   1.000
_cell.length_b   1.000
_cell.length_c   1.000
_cell.angle_alpha   90.00
_cell.angle_beta   90.00
_cell.angle_gamma   90.00
#
_symmetry.space_group_name_H-M   'P 1'
#
loop_
_entity.id
_entity.type
_entity.pdbx_description
1 polymer ?
#
loop_
_entity_poly.entity_id
_entity_poly.type
_entity_poly.pdbx_seq_one_letter_code
_entity_poly.pdbx_strand_id
1 'polypeptide(L)'
;MTVLVACERLLARLAAAKWDDDEAEDRHVSSRGRLAVEYLRRMAVWADALGVPGQWPFFDLAVVFDPSVENDPVWMERLEADSGHKLWTLSRKVVTDMFRWASLGDLPKERFPEFDDPYEPMIHLLERAARSGRATARSSST
;
A
#
# COMPACT_ATOMS: atom_id res chain seq x y z
N MET A 1 13.88 -15.20 -7.90
CA MET A 1 12.65 -15.91 -7.42
C MET A 1 11.87 -15.12 -6.37
N THR A 2 12.30 -13.92 -5.99
CA THR A 2 11.85 -13.23 -4.76
C THR A 2 10.80 -12.14 -5.03
N VAL A 3 10.82 -11.52 -6.22
CA VAL A 3 9.88 -10.47 -6.65
C VAL A 3 8.42 -10.96 -6.73
N LEU A 4 8.15 -12.00 -7.52
CA LEU A 4 6.79 -12.55 -7.65
C LEU A 4 6.22 -13.03 -6.31
N VAL A 5 7.06 -13.61 -5.45
CA VAL A 5 6.64 -14.05 -4.11
C VAL A 5 6.28 -12.88 -3.22
N ALA A 6 7.03 -11.76 -3.29
CA ALA A 6 6.73 -10.55 -2.54
C ALA A 6 5.38 -9.95 -2.96
N CYS A 7 5.12 -9.84 -4.28
CA CYS A 7 3.86 -9.33 -4.80
C CYS A 7 2.66 -10.24 -4.49
N GLU A 8 2.80 -11.57 -4.63
CA GLU A 8 1.74 -12.52 -4.26
C GLU A 8 1.42 -12.46 -2.76
N ARG A 9 2.44 -12.35 -1.90
CA ARG A 9 2.24 -12.20 -0.46
C ARG A 9 1.51 -10.89 -0.12
N LEU A 10 1.88 -9.79 -0.78
CA LEU A 10 1.20 -8.51 -0.59
C LEU A 10 -0.27 -8.61 -1.05
N LEU A 11 -0.52 -9.20 -2.23
CA LEU A 11 -1.86 -9.44 -2.74
C LEU A 11 -2.70 -10.24 -1.74
N ALA A 12 -2.19 -11.37 -1.24
CA ALA A 12 -2.91 -12.21 -0.28
C ALA A 12 -3.28 -11.45 1.01
N ARG A 13 -2.37 -10.64 1.54
CA ARG A 13 -2.64 -9.81 2.73
C ARG A 13 -3.72 -8.77 2.47
N LEU A 14 -3.63 -8.07 1.34
CA LEU A 14 -4.59 -7.02 0.97
C LEU A 14 -5.96 -7.59 0.61
N ALA A 15 -6.02 -8.74 -0.07
CA ALA A 15 -7.27 -9.41 -0.40
C ALA A 15 -8.02 -9.91 0.85
N ALA A 16 -7.28 -10.34 1.88
CA ALA A 16 -7.86 -10.75 3.16
C ALA A 16 -8.33 -9.58 4.05
N ALA A 17 -7.97 -8.34 3.71
CA ALA A 17 -8.39 -7.16 4.45
C ALA A 17 -9.91 -6.95 4.32
N LYS A 18 -10.53 -6.44 5.37
CA LYS A 18 -11.96 -6.08 5.35
C LYS A 18 -12.11 -4.66 4.78
N TRP A 19 -12.55 -4.56 3.53
CA TRP A 19 -12.70 -3.30 2.79
C TRP A 19 -14.02 -2.55 3.06
N ASP A 20 -14.99 -3.19 3.72
CA ASP A 20 -16.36 -2.68 3.96
C ASP A 20 -16.75 -2.61 5.45
N ASP A 21 -15.78 -2.61 6.37
CA ASP A 21 -16.03 -2.61 7.82
C ASP A 21 -15.88 -1.20 8.41
N ASP A 22 -16.86 -0.34 8.11
CA ASP A 22 -16.93 1.05 8.60
C ASP A 22 -16.88 1.11 10.15
N GLU A 23 -17.42 0.09 10.83
CA GLU A 23 -17.41 0.00 12.29
C GLU A 23 -16.01 -0.34 12.83
N ALA A 24 -15.22 -1.16 12.11
CA ALA A 24 -13.81 -1.39 12.44
C ALA A 24 -12.95 -0.14 12.18
N GLU A 25 -13.28 0.66 11.17
CA GLU A 25 -12.60 1.93 10.92
C GLU A 25 -12.73 2.87 12.13
N ASP A 26 -13.95 3.05 12.65
CA ASP A 26 -14.23 3.88 13.81
C ASP A 26 -13.58 3.33 15.10
N ARG A 27 -13.63 2.01 15.32
CA ARG A 27 -12.99 1.37 16.48
C ARG A 27 -11.47 1.48 16.48
N HIS A 28 -10.84 1.67 15.32
CA HIS A 28 -9.39 1.66 15.18
C HIS A 28 -8.78 3.01 14.79
N VAL A 29 -9.54 4.12 14.80
CA VAL A 29 -9.04 5.47 14.45
C VAL A 29 -7.69 5.80 15.09
N SER A 30 -7.54 5.56 16.41
CA SER A 30 -6.30 5.88 17.14
C SER A 30 -5.12 4.97 16.79
N SER A 31 -5.35 3.72 16.37
CA SER A 31 -4.27 2.81 15.95
C SER A 31 -3.92 3.04 14.48
N ARG A 32 -4.90 3.35 13.64
CA ARG A 32 -4.73 3.76 12.24
C ARG A 32 -3.91 5.05 12.11
N GLY A 33 -4.21 6.05 12.93
CA GLY A 33 -3.43 7.29 12.98
C GLY A 33 -1.96 7.05 13.31
N ARG A 34 -1.68 6.18 14.29
CA ARG A 34 -0.29 5.80 14.64
C ARG A 34 0.42 5.07 13.51
N LEU A 35 -0.27 4.21 12.78
CA LEU A 35 0.29 3.52 11.61
C LEU A 35 0.59 4.47 10.46
N ALA A 36 -0.28 5.45 10.20
CA ALA A 36 -0.04 6.48 9.20
C ALA A 36 1.16 7.37 9.57
N VAL A 37 1.31 7.74 10.84
CA VAL A 37 2.48 8.48 11.33
C VAL A 37 3.77 7.65 11.19
N GLU A 38 3.71 6.36 11.52
CA GLU A 38 4.87 5.47 11.36
C GLU A 38 5.26 5.28 9.89
N TYR A 39 4.28 5.16 8.98
CA TYR A 39 4.50 5.18 7.54
C TYR A 39 5.26 6.46 7.13
N LEU A 40 4.77 7.63 7.53
CA LEU A 40 5.40 8.91 7.21
C LEU A 40 6.81 9.05 7.78
N ARG A 41 7.04 8.54 9.00
CA ARG A 41 8.36 8.51 9.65
C ARG A 41 9.34 7.65 8.84
N ARG A 42 8.93 6.45 8.43
CA ARG A 42 9.78 5.57 7.60
C ARG A 42 10.06 6.17 6.23
N MET A 43 9.05 6.76 5.59
CA MET A 43 9.22 7.46 4.32
C MET A 43 10.23 8.62 4.42
N ALA A 44 10.25 9.35 5.55
CA ALA A 44 11.23 10.41 5.77
C ALA A 44 12.67 9.86 5.85
N VAL A 45 12.86 8.75 6.56
CA VAL A 45 14.17 8.06 6.66
C VAL A 45 14.65 7.59 5.28
N TRP A 46 13.76 7.00 4.49
CA TRP A 46 14.07 6.58 3.12
C TRP A 46 14.37 7.77 2.19
N ALA A 47 13.60 8.86 2.28
CA ALA A 47 13.84 10.06 1.48
C ALA A 47 15.22 10.69 1.78
N ASP A 48 15.61 10.73 3.05
CA ASP A 48 16.92 11.24 3.46
C ASP A 48 18.06 10.35 2.95
N ALA A 49 17.93 9.03 3.11
CA ALA A 49 18.94 8.07 2.65
C ALA A 49 19.12 8.05 1.12
N LEU A 50 18.05 8.33 0.37
CA LEU A 50 18.08 8.44 -1.09
C LEU A 50 18.44 9.86 -1.57
N GLY A 51 18.73 10.79 -0.65
CA GLY A 51 19.13 12.16 -0.99
C GLY A 51 18.02 13.02 -1.58
N VAL A 52 16.75 12.69 -1.32
CA VAL A 52 15.56 13.39 -1.83
C VAL A 52 14.60 13.87 -0.74
N PRO A 53 15.07 14.46 0.39
CA PRO A 53 14.19 14.86 1.50
C PRO A 53 13.09 15.85 1.07
N GLY A 54 13.32 16.66 0.03
CA GLY A 54 12.35 17.61 -0.51
C GLY A 54 11.16 16.99 -1.25
N GLN A 55 11.17 15.68 -1.53
CA GLN A 55 10.04 14.96 -2.15
C GLN A 55 9.08 14.37 -1.11
N TRP A 56 9.44 14.39 0.17
CA TRP A 56 8.55 13.98 1.25
C TRP A 56 7.38 14.99 1.40
N PRO A 57 6.14 14.55 1.73
CA PRO A 57 5.74 13.21 2.18
C PRO A 57 5.22 12.27 1.10
N PHE A 58 4.93 12.75 -0.12
CA PHE A 58 4.27 11.96 -1.15
C PHE A 58 5.15 11.85 -2.39
N PHE A 59 5.86 10.73 -2.51
CA PHE A 59 6.68 10.40 -3.67
C PHE A 59 6.65 8.91 -3.92
N ASP A 60 6.96 8.51 -5.16
CA ASP A 60 7.08 7.10 -5.52
C ASP A 60 8.47 6.60 -5.12
N LEU A 61 8.55 6.04 -3.92
CA LEU A 61 9.81 5.55 -3.35
C LEU A 61 10.46 4.48 -4.23
N ALA A 62 9.68 3.63 -4.89
CA ALA A 62 10.24 2.57 -5.72
C ALA A 62 10.94 3.16 -6.96
N VAL A 63 10.32 4.17 -7.60
CA VAL A 63 10.91 4.87 -8.76
C VAL A 63 12.14 5.69 -8.36
N VAL A 64 12.14 6.31 -7.17
CA VAL A 64 13.34 7.00 -6.65
C VAL A 64 14.46 6.00 -6.37
N PHE A 65 14.14 4.83 -5.83
CA PHE A 65 15.11 3.78 -5.51
C PHE A 65 15.71 3.15 -6.77
N ASP A 66 14.87 2.78 -7.73
CA ASP A 66 15.24 2.23 -9.02
C ASP A 66 14.27 2.73 -10.11
N PRO A 67 14.70 3.65 -10.98
CA PRO A 67 13.87 4.18 -12.07
C PRO A 67 13.44 3.15 -13.11
N SER A 68 14.08 1.96 -13.15
CA SER A 68 13.71 0.87 -14.05
C SER A 68 12.58 -0.01 -13.52
N VAL A 69 12.10 0.24 -12.29
CA VAL A 69 11.01 -0.54 -11.71
C VAL A 69 9.73 -0.39 -12.54
N GLU A 70 9.25 -1.52 -13.02
CA GLU A 70 7.97 -1.59 -13.72
C GLU A 70 6.83 -1.88 -12.75
N ASN A 71 5.69 -1.27 -13.04
CA ASN A 71 4.44 -1.58 -12.35
C ASN A 71 3.53 -2.39 -13.26
N ASP A 72 3.38 -3.67 -12.95
CA ASP A 72 2.41 -4.49 -13.65
C ASP A 72 0.99 -4.17 -13.12
N PRO A 73 0.10 -3.58 -13.94
CA PRO A 73 -1.27 -3.27 -13.53
C PRO A 73 -2.07 -4.53 -13.12
N VAL A 74 -1.63 -5.74 -13.51
CA VAL A 74 -2.30 -7.01 -13.18
C VAL A 74 -2.51 -7.18 -11.68
N TRP A 75 -1.57 -6.70 -10.84
CA TRP A 75 -1.68 -6.84 -9.39
C TRP A 75 -2.86 -6.08 -8.82
N MET A 76 -3.12 -4.91 -9.38
CA MET A 76 -4.24 -4.08 -8.97
C MET A 76 -5.57 -4.66 -9.44
N GLU A 77 -5.62 -5.16 -10.67
CA GLU A 77 -6.80 -5.84 -11.22
C GLU A 77 -7.16 -7.09 -10.43
N ARG A 78 -6.14 -7.89 -10.06
CA ARG A 78 -6.32 -9.07 -9.20
C ARG A 78 -6.81 -8.69 -7.81
N LEU A 79 -6.27 -7.65 -7.20
CA LEU A 79 -6.74 -7.20 -5.89
C LEU A 79 -8.21 -6.75 -5.93
N GLU A 80 -8.61 -5.97 -6.93
CA GLU A 80 -10.00 -5.53 -7.09
C GLU A 80 -10.94 -6.73 -7.35
N ALA A 81 -10.48 -7.74 -8.09
CA ALA A 81 -11.22 -8.98 -8.31
C ALA A 81 -11.36 -9.82 -7.04
N ASP A 82 -10.27 -10.04 -6.30
CA ASP A 82 -10.22 -10.89 -5.11
C ASP A 82 -10.92 -10.26 -3.91
N SER A 83 -10.82 -8.93 -3.76
CA SER A 83 -11.53 -8.20 -2.71
C SER A 83 -13.02 -8.00 -3.04
N GLY A 84 -13.41 -8.04 -4.33
CA GLY A 84 -14.76 -7.72 -4.78
C GLY A 84 -15.10 -6.23 -4.69
N HIS A 85 -14.12 -5.36 -4.43
CA HIS A 85 -14.31 -3.92 -4.24
C HIS A 85 -13.41 -3.10 -5.16
N LYS A 86 -13.95 -1.98 -5.66
CA LYS A 86 -13.12 -0.95 -6.30
C LYS A 86 -12.49 -0.05 -5.24
N LEU A 87 -11.19 0.15 -5.39
CA LEU A 87 -10.41 1.01 -4.52
C LEU A 87 -10.64 2.48 -4.85
N TRP A 88 -10.79 3.33 -3.83
CA TRP A 88 -10.81 4.78 -4.04
C TRP A 88 -9.47 5.28 -4.60
N THR A 89 -9.46 6.39 -5.34
CA THR A 89 -8.28 6.93 -6.04
C THR A 89 -7.02 7.05 -5.15
N LEU A 90 -7.17 7.51 -3.91
CA LEU A 90 -6.08 7.60 -2.93
C LEU A 90 -5.57 6.22 -2.50
N SER A 91 -6.46 5.30 -2.12
CA SER A 91 -6.09 3.91 -1.79
C SER A 91 -5.42 3.22 -2.98
N ARG A 92 -5.93 3.47 -4.19
CA ARG A 92 -5.39 2.94 -5.44
C ARG A 92 -3.96 3.40 -5.71
N LYS A 93 -3.68 4.69 -5.51
CA LYS A 93 -2.31 5.19 -5.60
C LYS A 93 -1.38 4.51 -4.59
N VAL A 94 -1.75 4.51 -3.31
CA VAL A 94 -0.90 3.94 -2.25
C VAL A 94 -0.64 2.45 -2.50
N VAL A 95 -1.67 1.67 -2.84
CA VAL A 95 -1.53 0.25 -3.17
C VAL A 95 -0.65 0.03 -4.40
N THR A 96 -0.75 0.90 -5.41
CA THR A 96 0.14 0.84 -6.59
C THR A 96 1.60 1.06 -6.17
N ASP A 97 1.87 2.09 -5.35
CA ASP A 97 3.22 2.38 -4.86
C ASP A 97 3.76 1.20 -4.01
N MET A 98 2.90 0.50 -3.27
CA MET A 98 3.25 -0.71 -2.51
C MET A 98 3.61 -1.89 -3.42
N PHE A 99 2.87 -2.14 -4.50
CA PHE A 99 3.22 -3.20 -5.45
C PHE A 99 4.51 -2.87 -6.21
N ARG A 100 4.74 -1.61 -6.59
CA ARG A 100 6.03 -1.18 -7.16
C ARG A 100 7.19 -1.44 -6.21
N TRP A 101 7.01 -1.16 -4.93
CA TRP A 101 8.03 -1.45 -3.92
C TRP A 101 8.28 -2.95 -3.76
N ALA A 102 7.21 -3.75 -3.70
CA ALA A 102 7.31 -5.21 -3.65
C ALA A 102 8.00 -5.79 -4.91
N SER A 103 7.84 -5.13 -6.07
CA SER A 103 8.51 -5.49 -7.32
C SER A 103 10.04 -5.39 -7.25
N LEU A 104 10.59 -4.64 -6.29
CA LEU A 104 12.04 -4.57 -6.04
C LEU A 104 12.58 -5.82 -5.32
N GLY A 105 11.71 -6.69 -4.78
CA GLY A 105 12.12 -7.89 -4.06
C GLY A 105 13.04 -7.57 -2.88
N ASP A 106 14.21 -8.22 -2.83
CA ASP A 106 15.17 -8.06 -1.73
C ASP A 106 16.15 -6.90 -1.94
N LEU A 107 16.14 -6.23 -3.11
CA LEU A 107 17.07 -5.13 -3.43
C LEU A 107 17.11 -4.03 -2.36
N PRO A 108 15.97 -3.54 -1.82
CA PRO A 108 16.00 -2.53 -0.76
C PRO A 108 16.69 -3.03 0.50
N LYS A 109 16.53 -4.32 0.83
CA LYS A 109 17.12 -4.93 2.02
C LYS A 109 18.61 -5.23 1.83
N GLU A 110 19.03 -5.54 0.60
CA GLU A 110 20.44 -5.70 0.26
C GLU A 110 21.20 -4.37 0.32
N ARG A 111 20.57 -3.27 -0.12
CA ARG A 111 21.19 -1.93 -0.14
C ARG A 111 21.11 -1.22 1.20
N PHE A 112 20.02 -1.40 1.95
CA PHE A 112 19.78 -0.78 3.25
C PHE A 112 19.26 -1.82 4.27
N PRO A 113 20.13 -2.73 4.76
CA PRO A 113 19.72 -3.83 5.62
C PRO A 113 19.16 -3.38 6.99
N GLU A 114 19.59 -2.22 7.47
CA GLU A 114 19.11 -1.61 8.71
C GLU A 114 17.77 -0.88 8.57
N PHE A 115 17.27 -0.72 7.34
CA PHE A 115 16.03 0.00 7.08
C PHE A 115 14.85 -0.97 7.16
N ASP A 116 13.80 -0.52 7.85
CA ASP A 116 12.52 -1.21 7.88
C ASP A 116 11.74 -0.97 6.58
N ASP A 117 10.83 -1.91 6.26
CA ASP A 117 9.89 -1.74 5.16
C ASP A 117 9.02 -0.49 5.40
N PRO A 118 9.02 0.48 4.48
CA PRO A 118 8.30 1.73 4.63
C PRO A 118 6.78 1.54 4.57
N TYR A 119 6.29 0.55 3.82
CA TYR A 119 4.86 0.31 3.58
C TYR A 119 4.22 -0.67 4.57
N GLU A 120 4.99 -1.42 5.35
CA GLU A 120 4.44 -2.33 6.37
C GLU A 120 3.41 -1.68 7.31
N PRO A 121 3.58 -0.44 7.81
CA PRO A 121 2.56 0.23 8.60
C PRO A 121 1.26 0.47 7.83
N MET A 122 1.36 0.72 6.53
CA MET A 122 0.20 0.93 5.65
C MET A 122 -0.52 -0.38 5.35
N ILE A 123 0.20 -1.50 5.20
CA ILE A 123 -0.41 -2.83 5.10
C ILE A 123 -1.25 -3.11 6.35
N HIS A 124 -0.68 -2.89 7.54
CA HIS A 124 -1.41 -3.05 8.80
C HIS A 124 -2.60 -2.10 8.96
N LEU A 125 -2.52 -0.90 8.38
CA LEU A 125 -3.62 0.05 8.39
C LEU A 125 -4.80 -0.50 7.57
N LEU A 126 -4.51 -1.02 6.38
CA LEU A 126 -5.50 -1.62 5.49
C LEU A 126 -6.07 -2.93 6.08
N GLU A 127 -5.24 -3.79 6.67
CA GLU A 127 -5.69 -5.03 7.35
C GLU A 127 -6.71 -4.76 8.47
N ARG A 128 -6.65 -3.58 9.12
CA ARG A 128 -7.50 -3.23 10.27
C ARG A 128 -8.83 -2.56 9.90
N ALA A 129 -8.93 -1.99 8.70
CA ALA A 129 -10.15 -1.47 8.07
C ALA A 129 -9.73 -0.76 6.79
N ALA A 130 -9.86 -1.42 5.65
CA ALA A 130 -9.51 -0.79 4.41
C ALA A 130 -10.72 0.01 3.90
N ARG A 131 -10.51 1.17 3.28
CA ARG A 131 -11.63 2.00 2.82
C ARG A 131 -12.01 1.61 1.39
N SER A 132 -13.18 1.00 1.19
CA SER A 132 -13.75 0.80 -0.14
C SER A 132 -14.59 2.00 -0.58
N GLY A 133 -14.87 2.07 -1.88
CA GLY A 133 -16.04 2.80 -2.37
C GLY A 133 -17.23 1.85 -2.44
N ARG A 134 -18.24 2.04 -1.60
CA ARG A 134 -19.53 1.36 -1.78
C ARG A 134 -20.10 1.80 -3.14
N ALA A 135 -20.18 0.91 -4.12
CA ALA A 135 -21.03 1.13 -5.28
C ALA A 135 -22.47 1.07 -4.77
N THR A 136 -23.05 2.22 -4.44
CA THR A 136 -24.49 2.31 -4.20
C THR A 136 -25.20 1.96 -5.51
N ALA A 137 -25.54 0.68 -5.67
CA ALA A 137 -26.60 0.26 -6.55
C ALA A 137 -27.87 0.96 -6.05
N ARG A 138 -28.18 2.10 -6.65
CA ARG A 138 -29.41 2.83 -6.40
C ARG A 138 -30.52 2.00 -7.05
N SER A 139 -31.12 1.10 -6.28
CA SER A 139 -32.37 0.41 -6.63
C SER A 139 -33.39 1.47 -6.99
N SER A 140 -33.54 1.72 -8.29
CA SER A 140 -34.59 2.57 -8.83
C SER A 140 -35.69 1.63 -9.26
N SER A 141 -36.61 1.33 -8.33
CA SER A 141 -37.90 0.76 -8.69
C SER A 141 -38.65 1.82 -9.51
N THR A 142 -39.05 1.47 -10.73
CA THR A 142 -40.19 2.08 -11.43
C THR A 142 -40.88 1.01 -12.23
#